data_AF-A0A630NC61-F1
#
_entry.id   AF-A0A630NC61-F1
#
_cell.length_a   1.000
_cell.length_b   1.000
_cell.length_c   1.000
_cell.angle_alpha   90.00
_cell.angle_beta   90.00
_cell.angle_gamma   90.00
#
_symmetry.space_group_name_H-M   'P 1'
#
loop_
_entity.id
_entity.type
_entity.pdbx_description
1 polymer ?
#
loop_
_entity_poly.entity_id
_entity_poly.type
_entity_poly.pdbx_seq_one_letter_code
_entity_poly.pdbx_strand_id
1 'polypeptide(L)' 'MENKNHQQENFKSTYQSLVNSARILFVEKGYQAVSIDEISGKALVTKGAFYHHFKNKKQLLSAC' A
#
# COMPACT_ATOMS: atom_id res chain seq x y z
N MET A 1 -5.86 9.25 29.68
CA MET A 1 -6.43 9.53 28.35
C MET A 1 -5.26 9.70 27.40
N GLU A 2 -4.77 8.60 26.84
CA GLU A 2 -3.70 8.55 25.82
C GLU A 2 -4.32 8.58 24.42
N ASN A 3 -3.67 9.04 23.35
CA ASN A 3 -2.66 10.07 23.13
C ASN A 3 -2.67 10.24 21.60
N LYS A 4 -2.61 11.46 21.08
CA LYS A 4 -2.84 11.82 19.65
C LYS A 4 -1.73 11.34 18.67
N ASN A 5 -0.94 10.32 18.99
CA ASN A 5 0.24 9.87 18.23
C ASN A 5 0.06 8.61 17.35
N HIS A 6 -1.01 7.83 17.52
CA HIS A 6 -1.17 6.58 16.76
C HIS A 6 -1.48 6.76 15.26
N GLN A 7 -2.09 7.88 14.87
CA GLN A 7 -2.45 8.11 13.46
C GLN A 7 -1.22 8.37 12.56
N GLN A 8 -0.18 9.06 13.05
CA GLN A 8 1.00 9.37 12.25
C GLN A 8 1.94 8.16 12.07
N GLU A 9 2.06 7.28 13.07
CA GLU A 9 2.83 6.03 12.92
C GLU A 9 2.13 5.04 11.98
N ASN A 10 0.79 4.93 12.07
CA ASN A 10 0.01 4.08 11.17
C ASN A 10 -0.01 4.58 9.71
N PHE A 11 0.12 5.89 9.48
CA PHE A 11 0.14 6.47 8.13
C PHE A 11 1.44 6.18 7.39
N LYS A 12 2.58 6.31 8.09
CA LYS A 12 3.89 5.88 7.57
C LYS A 12 3.93 4.37 7.38
N SER A 13 3.34 3.59 8.28
CA SER A 13 3.34 2.14 8.16
C SER A 13 2.48 1.66 6.97
N THR A 14 1.26 2.17 6.81
CA THR A 14 0.35 1.74 5.73
C THR A 14 0.91 2.09 4.35
N TYR A 15 1.37 3.33 4.17
CA TYR A 15 2.00 3.76 2.92
C TYR A 15 3.21 2.88 2.58
N GLN A 16 4.11 2.68 3.54
CA GLN A 16 5.33 1.90 3.32
C GLN A 16 5.03 0.42 3.07
N SER A 17 4.07 -0.17 3.77
CA SER A 17 3.61 -1.55 3.55
C SER A 17 3.05 -1.76 2.15
N LEU A 18 2.27 -0.80 1.64
CA LEU A 18 1.74 -0.82 0.28
C LEU A 18 2.87 -0.72 -0.76
N VAL A 19 3.83 0.21 -0.58
CA VAL A 19 4.98 0.38 -1.50
C VAL A 19 5.86 -0.88 -1.51
N ASN A 20 6.21 -1.42 -0.35
CA ASN A 20 7.05 -2.61 -0.24
C ASN A 20 6.35 -3.84 -0.85
N SER A 21 5.06 -4.04 -0.55
CA SER A 21 4.28 -5.16 -1.10
C SER A 21 4.15 -5.08 -2.62
N ALA A 22 3.90 -3.87 -3.14
CA ALA A 22 3.82 -3.63 -4.57
C ALA A 22 5.15 -3.87 -5.29
N ARG A 23 6.29 -3.41 -4.74
CA ARG A 23 7.63 -3.69 -5.30
C ARG A 23 7.86 -5.19 -5.47
N ILE A 24 7.57 -5.98 -4.43
CA ILE A 24 7.76 -7.43 -4.47
C ILE A 24 6.87 -8.05 -5.56
N LEU A 25 5.58 -7.74 -5.56
CA LEU A 25 4.63 -8.32 -6.53
C LEU A 25 4.93 -7.89 -7.97
N PHE A 26 5.32 -6.63 -8.20
CA PHE A 26 5.67 -6.15 -9.53
C PHE A 26 6.92 -6.83 -10.08
N VAL A 27 7.92 -7.12 -9.25
CA VAL A 27 9.10 -7.88 -9.65
C VAL A 27 8.76 -9.35 -9.94
N GLU A 28 7.95 -9.98 -9.09
CA GLU A 28 7.62 -11.41 -9.20
C GLU A 28 6.68 -11.71 -10.38
N LYS A 29 5.70 -10.84 -10.64
CA LYS A 29 4.58 -11.12 -11.56
C LYS A 29 4.45 -10.14 -12.72
N GLY A 30 5.21 -9.04 -12.68
CA GLY A 30 5.07 -7.93 -13.62
C GLY A 30 3.90 -7.00 -13.29
N TYR A 31 4.06 -5.70 -13.59
CA TYR A 31 3.08 -4.66 -13.24
C TYR A 31 1.66 -4.97 -13.71
N GLN A 32 1.48 -5.48 -14.94
CA GLN A 32 0.14 -5.68 -15.52
C GLN A 32 -0.65 -6.79 -14.81
N ALA A 33 0.01 -7.86 -14.37
CA ALA A 33 -0.63 -9.02 -13.75
C ALA A 33 -1.09 -8.77 -12.31
N VAL A 34 -0.49 -7.79 -11.62
CA VAL A 34 -0.77 -7.52 -10.20
C VAL A 34 -2.03 -6.65 -10.05
N SER A 35 -2.92 -7.04 -9.15
CA SER A 35 -4.13 -6.27 -8.82
C SER A 35 -3.98 -5.41 -7.55
N ILE A 36 -4.84 -4.39 -7.39
CA ILE A 36 -4.89 -3.58 -6.16
C ILE A 36 -5.29 -4.44 -4.95
N ASP A 37 -6.18 -5.41 -5.14
CA ASP A 37 -6.64 -6.32 -4.08
C ASP A 37 -5.49 -7.22 -3.59
N GLU A 38 -4.68 -7.72 -4.51
CA GLU A 38 -3.51 -8.54 -4.19
C GLU A 38 -2.43 -7.75 -3.43
N ILE A 39 -2.17 -6.50 -3.84
CA ILE A 39 -1.24 -5.61 -3.12
C ILE A 39 -1.78 -5.33 -1.72
N SER A 40 -3.06 -4.99 -1.60
CA SER A 40 -3.69 -4.67 -0.31
C SER A 40 -3.66 -5.88 0.62
N GLY A 41 -3.93 -7.07 0.09
CA GLY A 41 -3.83 -8.34 0.81
C GLY A 41 -2.41 -8.63 1.30
N LYS A 42 -1.39 -8.47 0.43
CA LYS A 42 0.01 -8.67 0.83
C LYS A 42 0.48 -7.65 1.87
N ALA A 43 -0.01 -6.42 1.80
CA ALA A 43 0.28 -5.36 2.75
C ALA A 43 -0.51 -5.47 4.07
N LEU A 44 -1.43 -6.45 4.19
CA LEU A 44 -2.33 -6.64 5.34
C LEU A 44 -3.21 -5.41 5.63
N VAL A 45 -3.69 -4.75 4.58
CA VAL A 45 -4.55 -3.56 4.67
C VAL A 45 -5.82 -3.73 3.84
N THR A 46 -6.82 -2.91 4.13
CA THR A 46 -8.05 -2.90 3.32
C THR A 46 -7.81 -2.21 1.98
N LYS A 47 -8.64 -2.56 0.99
CA LYS A 47 -8.67 -1.84 -0.30
C LYS A 47 -9.00 -0.34 -0.12
N GLY A 48 -9.82 0.00 0.88
CA GLY A 48 -10.10 1.40 1.23
C GLY A 48 -8.86 2.15 1.70
N ALA A 49 -7.99 1.51 2.50
CA ALA A 49 -6.72 2.08 2.92
C ALA A 49 -5.78 2.32 1.73
N PHE A 50 -5.77 1.42 0.73
CA PHE A 50 -5.06 1.69 -0.53
C PHE A 50 -5.54 2.99 -1.16
N TYR A 51 -6.85 3.15 -1.36
CA TYR A 51 -7.41 4.32 -2.05
C TYR A 51 -7.27 5.63 -1.27
N HIS A 52 -7.03 5.54 0.05
CA HIS A 52 -6.69 6.71 0.86
C HIS A 52 -5.31 7.28 0.50
N HIS A 53 -4.34 6.42 0.14
CA HIS A 53 -2.97 6.83 -0.20
C HIS A 53 -2.73 6.98 -1.70
N PHE A 54 -3.34 6.11 -2.52
CA PHE A 54 -3.09 6.03 -3.95
C PHE A 54 -4.40 5.97 -4.73
N LYS A 55 -4.59 6.89 -5.68
CA LYS A 55 -5.74 6.92 -6.59
C LYS A 55 -5.82 5.69 -7.49
N ASN A 56 -4.67 5.09 -7.82
CA ASN A 56 -4.59 3.93 -8.70
C ASN A 56 -3.22 3.22 -8.59
N LYS A 57 -3.12 2.03 -9.21
CA LYS A 57 -1.89 1.21 -9.27
C LYS A 57 -0.70 1.94 -9.90
N LYS A 58 -0.94 2.87 -10.84
CA LYS A 58 0.12 3.67 -11.51
C LYS A 58 0.74 4.70 -10.55
N GLN A 59 -0.07 5.33 -9.72
CA GLN A 59 0.43 6.25 -8.70
C GLN A 59 1.29 5.50 -7.66
N LEU A 60 0.86 4.31 -7.26
CA LEU A 60 1.66 3.45 -6.38
C LEU A 60 2.98 3.04 -7.05
N LEU A 61 2.97 2.65 -8.32
CA LEU A 61 4.21 2.34 -9.06
C LEU A 61 5.18 3.52 -9.07
N SER A 62 4.70 4.76 -9.12
CA SER A 62 5.56 5.96 -9.09
C SER A 62 6.19 6.23 -7.71
N ALA A 63 5.69 5.55 -6.66
CA ALA A 63 6.22 5.57 -5.30
C ALA A 63 7.12 4.36 -4.96
N CYS A 64 7.09 3.33 -5.82
CA CYS A 64 8.08 2.24 -5.83
C CYS A 64 9.43 2.75 -6.36
#